data_AF-A0A9D6PZM4-F1
#
_entry.id   AF-A0A9D6PZM4-F1
#
_cell.length_a   1.000
_cell.length_b   1.000
_cell.length_c   1.000
_cell.angle_alpha   90.00
_cell.angle_beta   90.00
_cell.angle_gamma   90.00
#
_symmetry.space_group_name_H-M   'P 1'
#
loop_
_entity.id
_entity.type
_entity.pdbx_description
1 polymer ?
#
loop_
_entity_poly.entity_id
_entity_poly.type
_entity_poly.pdbx_seq_one_letter_code
_entity_poly.pdbx_strand_id
1 'polypeptide(L)' 'VPLRQLGIPDDAILPLVIRDSQAIIPYGDSVLQAEDQVIAVTSAASESTLRRILLGEEAET' A
#
# COMPACT_ATOMS: atom_id res chain seq x y z
N VAL A 1 9.18 -6.33 0.54
CA VAL A 1 9.51 -5.95 -0.86
C VAL A 1 9.35 -4.44 -0.99
N PRO A 2 10.26 -3.71 -1.68
CA PRO A 2 10.13 -2.27 -1.88
C PRO A 2 8.86 -1.90 -2.66
N LEU A 3 8.20 -0.80 -2.31
CA LEU A 3 6.97 -0.34 -2.96
C LEU A 3 7.09 -0.25 -4.49
N ARG A 4 8.23 0.22 -5.01
CA ARG A 4 8.46 0.34 -6.46
C ARG A 4 8.44 -0.98 -7.23
N GLN A 5 8.55 -2.12 -6.54
CA GLN A 5 8.56 -3.45 -7.15
C GLN A 5 7.19 -4.15 -7.06
N LEU A 6 6.21 -3.54 -6.39
CA LEU A 6 4.90 -4.14 -6.15
C LEU A 6 3.93 -4.00 -7.33
N GLY A 7 4.28 -3.27 -8.38
CA GLY A 7 3.40 -3.03 -9.52
C GLY A 7 2.16 -2.20 -9.15
N ILE A 8 2.31 -1.26 -8.23
CA ILE A 8 1.26 -0.31 -7.82
C ILE A 8 0.81 0.47 -9.06
N PRO A 9 -0.51 0.64 -9.31
CA PRO A 9 -1.02 1.44 -10.42
C PRO A 9 -0.45 2.86 -10.44
N ASP A 10 -0.18 3.40 -11.64
CA ASP A 10 0.41 4.74 -11.81
C ASP A 10 -0.50 5.87 -11.28
N ASP A 11 -1.80 5.62 -11.16
CA ASP A 11 -2.78 6.57 -10.62
C ASP A 11 -2.96 6.46 -9.10
N ALA A 12 -2.23 5.55 -8.44
CA ALA A 12 -2.28 5.36 -7.00
C ALA A 12 -1.12 6.08 -6.30
N ILE A 13 -1.44 6.79 -5.22
CA ILE A 13 -0.48 7.48 -4.35
C ILE A 13 -0.65 6.94 -2.94
N LEU A 14 0.46 6.57 -2.31
CA LEU A 14 0.52 6.19 -0.90
C LEU A 14 1.16 7.36 -0.13
N PRO A 15 0.40 8.40 0.27
CA PRO A 15 0.99 9.58 0.90
C PRO A 15 1.52 9.30 2.31
N LEU A 16 1.00 8.27 2.98
CA LEU A 16 1.29 8.04 4.39
C LEU A 16 1.22 6.56 4.77
N VAL A 17 2.19 6.15 5.57
CA VAL A 17 2.17 4.91 6.36
C VAL A 17 2.13 5.31 7.83
N ILE A 18 1.23 4.70 8.60
CA ILE A 18 1.19 4.83 10.06
C ILE A 18 1.74 3.54 10.66
N ARG A 19 2.85 3.66 11.39
CA ARG A 19 3.53 2.55 12.09
C ARG A 19 3.83 2.97 13.52
N ASP A 20 3.46 2.16 14.50
CA ASP A 20 3.70 2.45 15.92
C ASP A 20 3.23 3.86 16.34
N SER A 21 2.05 4.28 15.86
CA SER A 21 1.49 5.62 16.06
C SER A 21 2.32 6.78 15.46
N GLN A 22 3.25 6.49 14.56
CA GLN A 22 4.05 7.50 13.85
C GLN A 22 3.63 7.61 12.38
N ALA A 23 3.60 8.85 11.88
CA ALA A 23 3.34 9.18 10.49
C ALA A 23 4.64 9.15 9.67
N ILE A 24 4.73 8.25 8.68
CA ILE A 24 5.89 8.06 7.82
C ILE A 24 5.48 8.34 6.37
N ILE A 25 6.22 9.23 5.69
CA ILE A 25 6.07 9.44 4.23
C ILE A 25 6.86 8.34 3.51
N PRO A 26 6.21 7.44 2.75
CA PRO A 26 6.91 6.39 2.04
C PRO A 26 7.53 6.90 0.73
N TYR A 27 8.60 6.24 0.31
CA TYR A 27 9.26 6.42 -0.98
C TYR A 27 9.28 5.09 -1.73
N GLY A 28 9.75 5.08 -2.98
CA GLY A 28 9.80 3.85 -3.78
C GLY A 28 10.59 2.71 -3.11
N ASP A 29 11.57 3.03 -2.27
CA ASP A 29 12.39 2.05 -1.55
C ASP A 29 11.84 1.69 -0.16
N SER A 30 10.75 2.33 0.28
CA SER A 30 10.07 1.97 1.51
C SER A 30 9.55 0.54 1.43
N VAL A 31 9.66 -0.16 2.56
CA VAL A 31 9.16 -1.53 2.72
C VAL A 31 8.08 -1.50 3.79
N LEU A 32 6.88 -1.93 3.41
CA LEU A 32 5.78 -2.12 4.35
C LEU A 32 6.09 -3.29 5.30
N GLN A 33 5.64 -3.15 6.53
CA GLN A 33 5.75 -4.14 7.59
C GLN A 33 4.35 -4.63 7.96
N ALA A 34 4.28 -5.78 8.63
CA ALA A 34 3.02 -6.24 9.20
C ALA A 34 2.47 -5.14 10.13
N GLU A 35 1.15 -5.03 10.19
CA GLU A 35 0.42 -4.04 11.02
C GLU A 35 0.54 -2.57 10.59
N ASP A 36 1.31 -2.28 9.53
CA ASP A 36 1.28 -0.95 8.91
C ASP A 36 -0.13 -0.59 8.45
N GLN A 37 -0.58 0.61 8.82
CA GLN A 37 -1.77 1.19 8.22
C GLN A 37 -1.34 2.11 7.08
N VAL A 38 -1.84 1.84 5.88
CA VAL A 38 -1.52 2.62 4.69
C VAL A 38 -2.70 3.49 4.31
N ILE A 39 -2.46 4.80 4.21
CA ILE A 39 -3.39 5.70 3.53
C ILE A 39 -3.03 5.69 2.05
N ALA A 40 -4.00 5.40 1.19
CA ALA A 40 -3.83 5.39 -0.25
C ALA A 40 -4.94 6.17 -0.94
N VAL A 41 -4.58 6.86 -2.03
CA VAL A 41 -5.49 7.56 -2.92
C VAL A 41 -5.33 6.93 -4.31
N THR A 42 -6.42 6.53 -4.93
CA THR A 42 -6.41 5.84 -6.24
C THR A 42 -7.73 6.08 -6.96
N SER A 43 -7.80 5.85 -8.27
CA SER A 43 -9.10 5.82 -8.96
C SER A 43 -9.94 4.61 -8.51
N ALA A 44 -11.26 4.71 -8.69
CA ALA A 44 -12.18 3.62 -8.43
C ALA A 44 -11.91 2.38 -9.31
N ALA A 45 -11.35 2.57 -10.52
CA ALA A 45 -10.99 1.47 -11.41
C ALA A 45 -9.79 0.67 -10.87
N SER A 46 -8.83 1.35 -10.25
CA SER A 46 -7.59 0.77 -9.72
C SER A 46 -7.70 0.24 -8.29
N GLU A 47 -8.76 0.60 -7.54
CA GLU A 47 -8.94 0.25 -6.12
C GLU A 47 -8.80 -1.25 -5.84
N SER A 48 -9.51 -2.09 -6.58
CA SER A 48 -9.46 -3.55 -6.41
C SER A 48 -8.06 -4.14 -6.63
N THR A 49 -7.34 -3.62 -7.64
CA THR A 49 -5.96 -4.05 -7.94
C THR A 49 -5.01 -3.63 -6.83
N LEU A 50 -5.11 -2.38 -6.38
CA LEU A 50 -4.30 -1.86 -5.29
C LEU A 50 -4.53 -2.64 -4.00
N ARG A 51 -5.80 -2.92 -3.67
CA ARG A 51 -6.17 -3.72 -2.50
C ARG A 51 -5.53 -5.10 -2.54
N ARG A 52 -5.58 -5.80 -3.67
CA ARG A 52 -4.96 -7.12 -3.84
C ARG A 52 -3.44 -7.08 -3.65
N ILE A 53 -2.78 -6.05 -4.17
CA ILE A 53 -1.31 -5.89 -4.03
C ILE A 53 -0.93 -5.69 -2.57
N LEU A 54 -1.67 -4.88 -1.82
CA LEU A 54 -1.31 -4.48 -0.46
C LEU A 54 -1.76 -5.49 0.61
N LEU A 55 -2.92 -6.13 0.44
CA LEU A 55 -3.50 -7.04 1.44
C LEU A 55 -3.29 -8.52 1.08
N GLY A 56 -2.90 -8.83 -0.16
CA GLY A 56 -2.91 -10.19 -0.69
C GLY A 56 -4.33 -10.65 -1.06
N GLU A 57 -4.46 -11.93 -1.41
CA GLU A 57 -5.77 -12.58 -1.51
C GLU A 57 -6.17 -13.00 -0.09
N GLU A 58 -7.35 -12.59 0.37
CA GLU A 58 -7.87 -13.05 1.66
C GLU A 58 -7.88 -14.59 1.63
N ALA A 59 -7.19 -15.23 2.56
CA ALA A 59 -7.40 -16.64 2.81
C ALA A 59 -8.83 -16.77 3.34
N GLU A 60 -9.75 -17.13 2.44
CA GLU A 60 -11.10 -17.55 2.79
C GLU A 60 -11.01 -18.49 4.01
N THR A 61 -11.60 -18.07 5.14
CA THR A 61 -11.87 -18.92 6.29
C THR A 61 -13.37 -18.95 6.52
#